data_AF-A0A953NM33-F1
#
_entry.id   AF-A0A953NM33-F1
#
_cell.length_a   1.000
_cell.length_b   1.000
_cell.length_c   1.000
_cell.angle_alpha   90.00
_cell.angle_beta   90.00
_cell.angle_gamma   90.00
#
_symmetry.space_group_name_H-M   'P 1'
#
loop_
_entity.id
_entity.type
_entity.pdbx_description
1 polymer ?
#
loop_
_entity_poly.entity_id
_entity_poly.type
_entity_poly.pdbx_seq_one_letter_code
_entity_poly.pdbx_strand_id
1 'polypeptide(L)'
;MPLSADFDPAKCVECHRDHTEGKYVHTAITLGCNACHEVKIEGAVTSVTTIAKGNALCVSCHTDKDKAEAKGTLHPPVAQDCTKCHSPHSSPYKFQLLKERSGGPAENLCLGCHDKGVNVPDKGSRHIALDMGCDTCHVTHKTGEPGKKEFDFHLTKSPPALCLDCHDASDKTLKEAHHNQPFEKADCTECHDPHQSASPKLLQKYVHFPFGEKMCEVCHQPAKDGKVVLNEDGKFALCYTCHDEIKKVVETSKNQHLAFAVTDRCTTCHSPHASQYPRMLKQPVAVCEQCHEDRAEEHRTKKFLHQPPFKDGCYICHQPHGSENPTLLRAAQVNDICLTCHSITPRVEMKPGSATMTLFSNVTLPDDYLDSVKHIDVNSSGRGHPIGNHPVSGMPDPSKPGSAINCISCHDPHASDFTKRMFRMKQGQKVVCLKCHGKQ
;
A
#
# COMPACT_ATOMS: atom_id res chain seq x y z
N MET A 1 32.00 -23.84 30.91
CA MET A 1 33.36 -24.25 31.31
C MET A 1 34.34 -23.65 30.32
N PRO A 2 35.52 -23.18 30.78
CA PRO A 2 36.59 -22.80 29.85
C PRO A 2 36.96 -24.03 29.00
N LEU A 3 36.86 -23.91 27.68
CA LEU A 3 37.35 -24.93 26.77
C LEU A 3 38.88 -24.80 26.67
N SER A 4 39.58 -25.93 26.52
CA SER A 4 41.04 -25.93 26.38
C SER A 4 41.46 -25.25 25.06
N ALA A 5 42.66 -24.69 25.00
CA ALA A 5 43.14 -23.97 23.81
C ALA A 5 43.24 -24.87 22.55
N ASP A 6 43.29 -26.19 22.76
CA ASP A 6 43.28 -27.27 21.76
C ASP A 6 41.88 -27.89 21.54
N PHE A 7 40.81 -27.27 22.06
CA PHE A 7 39.45 -27.77 21.90
C PHE A 7 39.05 -27.86 20.43
N ASP A 8 38.63 -29.05 20.02
CA ASP A 8 38.09 -29.33 18.70
C ASP A 8 36.62 -28.86 18.60
N PRO A 9 36.30 -27.82 17.80
CA PRO A 9 34.93 -27.33 17.66
C PRO A 9 33.97 -28.35 17.02
N ALA A 10 34.46 -29.44 16.44
CA ALA A 10 33.62 -30.56 16.02
C ALA A 10 32.95 -31.26 17.21
N LYS A 11 33.50 -31.13 18.42
CA LYS A 11 32.95 -31.70 19.66
C LYS A 11 31.89 -30.84 20.33
N CYS A 12 31.54 -29.67 19.78
CA CYS A 12 30.47 -28.82 20.32
C CYS A 12 29.17 -29.60 20.57
N VAL A 13 28.86 -30.56 19.71
CA VAL A 13 27.66 -31.40 19.78
C VAL A 13 27.65 -32.35 20.98
N GLU A 14 28.77 -32.62 21.64
CA GLU A 14 28.78 -33.43 22.88
C GLU A 14 28.01 -32.74 24.01
N CYS A 15 28.04 -31.39 24.02
CA CYS A 15 27.33 -30.55 24.99
C CYS A 15 26.08 -29.87 24.42
N HIS A 16 26.06 -29.56 23.12
CA HIS A 16 24.99 -28.82 22.42
C HIS A 16 24.21 -29.71 21.45
N ARG A 17 23.81 -30.89 21.94
CA ARG A 17 23.05 -31.87 21.15
C ARG A 17 21.72 -31.34 20.64
N ASP A 18 21.12 -30.42 21.39
CA ASP A 18 19.83 -29.78 21.06
C ASP A 18 19.87 -29.03 19.73
N HIS A 19 21.04 -28.54 19.30
CA HIS A 19 21.18 -27.86 18.01
C HIS A 19 21.19 -28.82 16.82
N THR A 20 21.49 -30.11 17.03
CA THR A 20 21.58 -31.11 15.96
C THR A 20 20.43 -32.12 15.98
N GLU A 21 19.55 -32.01 16.98
CA GLU A 21 18.37 -32.87 17.16
C GLU A 21 17.09 -32.10 16.76
N GLY A 22 16.08 -32.82 16.28
CA GLY A 22 14.79 -32.25 15.86
C GLY A 22 14.29 -32.78 14.52
N LYS A 23 13.06 -32.38 14.15
CA LYS A 23 12.39 -32.88 12.93
C LYS A 23 13.00 -32.29 11.65
N TYR A 24 13.36 -31.01 11.68
CA TYR A 24 13.99 -30.32 10.56
C TYR A 24 15.25 -29.62 11.04
N VAL A 25 16.38 -30.32 10.93
CA VAL A 25 17.71 -29.80 11.24
C VAL A 25 18.30 -29.12 10.00
N HIS A 26 18.94 -27.97 10.20
CA HIS A 26 19.59 -27.21 9.15
C HIS A 26 20.82 -27.98 8.65
N THR A 27 20.87 -28.28 7.36
CA THR A 27 21.89 -29.16 6.79
C THR A 27 23.30 -28.58 6.92
N ALA A 28 23.46 -27.25 7.03
CA ALA A 28 24.79 -26.64 7.23
C ALA A 28 25.51 -27.11 8.50
N ILE A 29 24.80 -27.70 9.48
CA ILE A 29 25.44 -28.31 10.66
C ILE A 29 26.44 -29.40 10.26
N THR A 30 26.23 -30.10 9.14
CA THR A 30 27.17 -31.13 8.66
C THR A 30 28.50 -30.55 8.16
N LEU A 31 28.56 -29.23 7.91
CA LEU A 31 29.80 -28.52 7.56
C LEU A 31 30.66 -28.21 8.80
N GLY A 32 30.15 -28.52 10.00
CA GLY A 32 30.76 -28.20 11.28
C GLY A 32 30.35 -26.82 11.79
N CYS A 33 30.38 -26.64 13.11
CA CYS A 33 29.94 -25.40 13.77
C CYS A 33 30.73 -24.17 13.28
N ASN A 34 31.99 -24.36 12.90
CA ASN A 34 32.86 -23.29 12.40
C ASN A 34 32.46 -22.74 11.02
N ALA A 35 31.55 -23.40 10.31
CA ALA A 35 30.99 -22.87 9.07
C ALA A 35 30.17 -21.60 9.31
N CYS A 36 29.64 -21.41 10.53
CA CYS A 36 28.87 -20.23 10.90
C CYS A 36 29.42 -19.51 12.13
N HIS A 37 30.18 -20.21 12.98
CA HIS A 37 30.70 -19.68 14.23
C HIS A 37 32.21 -19.50 14.23
N GLU A 38 32.66 -18.47 14.94
CA GLU A 38 34.05 -18.27 15.33
C GLU A 38 34.14 -18.53 16.83
N VAL A 39 35.06 -19.43 17.22
CA VAL A 39 35.34 -19.73 18.64
C VAL A 39 36.65 -19.06 19.02
N LYS A 40 36.62 -18.19 20.04
CA LYS A 40 37.82 -17.55 20.60
C LYS A 40 37.97 -17.91 22.08
N ILE A 41 39.18 -18.32 22.45
CA ILE A 41 39.53 -18.73 23.81
C ILE A 41 40.59 -17.76 24.34
N GLU A 42 40.23 -16.97 25.36
CA GLU A 42 41.12 -16.01 26.01
C GLU A 42 41.20 -16.35 27.51
N GLY A 43 42.27 -17.05 27.90
CA GLY A 43 42.43 -17.54 29.27
C GLY A 43 41.29 -18.49 29.68
N ALA A 44 40.48 -18.07 30.65
CA ALA A 44 39.34 -18.85 31.15
C ALA A 44 38.00 -18.55 30.43
N VAL A 45 37.99 -17.66 29.44
CA VAL A 45 36.78 -17.24 28.74
C VAL A 45 36.76 -17.84 27.33
N THR A 46 35.71 -18.58 27.02
CA THR A 46 35.40 -19.02 25.65
C THR A 46 34.24 -18.19 25.12
N SER A 47 34.44 -17.56 23.97
CA SER A 47 33.39 -16.82 23.25
C SER A 47 33.10 -17.49 21.92
N VAL A 48 31.81 -17.63 21.60
CA VAL A 48 31.34 -18.17 20.33
C VAL A 48 30.51 -17.08 19.67
N THR A 49 31.00 -16.56 18.55
CA THR A 49 30.35 -15.50 17.77
C THR A 49 30.03 -16.01 16.38
N THR A 50 29.21 -15.31 15.61
CA THR A 50 29.01 -15.64 14.19
C THR A 50 30.11 -15.04 13.34
N ILE A 51 30.50 -15.73 12.26
CA ILE A 51 31.57 -15.27 11.33
C ILE A 51 31.14 -14.04 10.50
N ALA A 52 29.84 -13.78 10.42
CA ALA A 52 29.25 -12.61 9.78
C ALA A 52 28.05 -12.12 10.60
N LYS A 53 27.67 -10.85 10.42
CA LYS A 53 26.59 -10.21 11.18
C LYS A 53 25.25 -10.30 10.46
N GLY A 54 24.21 -10.67 11.19
CA GLY A 54 22.83 -10.70 10.70
C GLY A 54 22.67 -11.55 9.43
N ASN A 55 21.85 -11.08 8.49
CA ASN A 55 21.54 -11.82 7.27
C ASN A 55 22.75 -12.09 6.38
N ALA A 56 23.85 -11.31 6.51
CA ALA A 56 25.07 -11.53 5.75
C ALA A 56 25.65 -12.95 5.95
N LEU A 57 25.44 -13.53 7.15
CA LEU A 57 25.80 -14.92 7.44
C LEU A 57 24.99 -15.93 6.63
N CYS A 58 23.69 -15.70 6.49
CA CYS A 58 22.80 -16.63 5.80
C CYS A 58 23.02 -16.55 4.29
N VAL A 59 23.13 -15.34 3.74
CA VAL A 59 23.24 -15.12 2.28
C VAL A 59 24.61 -15.48 1.72
N SER A 60 25.64 -15.70 2.56
CA SER A 60 26.92 -16.24 2.07
C SER A 60 26.77 -17.64 1.46
N CYS A 61 25.71 -18.37 1.84
CA CYS A 61 25.33 -19.65 1.24
C CYS A 61 23.99 -19.55 0.47
N HIS A 62 23.04 -18.74 0.95
CA HIS A 62 21.75 -18.49 0.30
C HIS A 62 21.80 -17.23 -0.57
N THR A 63 22.68 -17.22 -1.56
CA THR A 63 22.90 -16.04 -2.43
C THR A 63 21.64 -15.66 -3.22
N ASP A 64 20.77 -16.62 -3.51
CA ASP A 64 19.46 -16.45 -4.13
C ASP A 64 18.43 -15.74 -3.22
N LYS A 65 18.81 -15.43 -1.98
CA LYS A 65 18.04 -14.67 -1.00
C LYS A 65 18.68 -13.33 -0.65
N ASP A 66 19.79 -12.98 -1.32
CA ASP A 66 20.38 -11.66 -1.16
C ASP A 66 19.42 -10.59 -1.69
N LYS A 67 19.16 -9.58 -0.86
CA LYS A 67 18.34 -8.43 -1.22
C LYS A 67 18.92 -7.65 -2.40
N ALA A 68 20.24 -7.70 -2.62
CA ALA A 68 20.91 -7.05 -3.74
C ALA A 68 20.53 -7.70 -5.08
N GLU A 69 20.20 -8.99 -5.06
CA GLU A 69 19.82 -9.78 -6.24
C GLU A 69 18.29 -9.85 -6.41
N ALA A 70 17.52 -9.41 -5.42
CA ALA A 70 16.08 -9.44 -5.46
C ALA A 70 15.51 -8.43 -6.46
N LYS A 71 14.54 -8.87 -7.27
CA LYS A 71 13.80 -8.02 -8.20
C LYS A 71 12.45 -7.64 -7.62
N GLY A 72 12.08 -6.38 -7.73
CA GLY A 72 10.77 -5.89 -7.29
C GLY A 72 10.58 -5.90 -5.78
N THR A 73 9.36 -6.22 -5.34
CA THR A 73 8.92 -5.99 -3.96
C THR A 73 9.39 -7.11 -3.03
N LEU A 74 10.17 -6.77 -2.00
CA LEU A 74 10.55 -7.69 -0.94
C LEU A 74 9.58 -7.58 0.24
N HIS A 75 9.17 -8.71 0.80
CA HIS A 75 8.48 -8.74 2.07
C HIS A 75 9.39 -8.12 3.16
N PRO A 76 9.01 -6.99 3.81
CA PRO A 76 9.95 -6.22 4.62
C PRO A 76 10.71 -7.01 5.72
N PRO A 77 10.10 -7.98 6.43
CA PRO A 77 10.81 -8.82 7.38
C PRO A 77 12.00 -9.60 6.78
N VAL A 78 11.89 -10.04 5.52
CA VAL A 78 12.94 -10.81 4.82
C VAL A 78 14.21 -9.97 4.65
N ALA A 79 14.05 -8.68 4.32
CA ALA A 79 15.18 -7.77 4.11
C ALA A 79 15.90 -7.38 5.41
N GLN A 80 15.32 -7.67 6.58
CA GLN A 80 15.79 -7.21 7.88
C GLN A 80 16.51 -8.30 8.67
N ASP A 81 15.79 -9.39 8.98
CA ASP A 81 16.28 -10.39 9.93
C ASP A 81 15.64 -11.76 9.64
N CYS A 82 16.44 -12.69 9.10
CA CYS A 82 16.02 -14.06 8.81
C CYS A 82 15.56 -14.81 10.06
N THR A 83 16.15 -14.50 11.23
CA THR A 83 15.92 -15.25 12.47
C THR A 83 14.58 -14.96 13.13
N LYS A 84 13.85 -13.93 12.66
CA LYS A 84 12.46 -13.69 13.07
C LYS A 84 11.49 -14.76 12.59
N CYS A 85 11.85 -15.45 11.51
CA CYS A 85 11.03 -16.48 10.90
C CYS A 85 11.70 -17.84 10.94
N HIS A 86 13.03 -17.90 10.89
CA HIS A 86 13.80 -19.13 10.82
C HIS A 86 14.62 -19.37 12.10
N SER A 87 14.68 -20.62 12.54
CA SER A 87 15.70 -21.13 13.44
C SER A 87 16.96 -21.45 12.64
N PRO A 88 18.15 -20.94 13.03
CA PRO A 88 19.39 -21.21 12.31
C PRO A 88 19.90 -22.65 12.48
N HIS A 89 19.38 -23.40 13.46
CA HIS A 89 19.85 -24.76 13.78
C HIS A 89 18.82 -25.82 13.48
N SER A 90 17.74 -25.88 14.25
CA SER A 90 16.70 -26.90 14.08
C SER A 90 15.33 -26.35 14.44
N SER A 91 14.30 -26.95 13.86
CA SER A 91 12.90 -26.64 14.18
C SER A 91 12.02 -27.88 14.06
N PRO A 92 10.91 -27.96 14.83
CA PRO A 92 9.82 -28.89 14.54
C PRO A 92 9.09 -28.59 13.23
N TYR A 93 9.26 -27.39 12.65
CA TYR A 93 8.53 -26.92 11.47
C TYR A 93 9.40 -26.91 10.20
N LYS A 94 8.78 -27.22 9.06
CA LYS A 94 9.46 -27.33 7.76
C LYS A 94 10.16 -26.00 7.41
N PHE A 95 11.28 -26.09 6.71
CA PHE A 95 12.14 -24.93 6.36
C PHE A 95 12.72 -24.20 7.58
N GLN A 96 12.86 -24.92 8.70
CA GLN A 96 13.38 -24.38 9.94
C GLN A 96 12.56 -23.19 10.46
N LEU A 97 11.25 -23.13 10.21
CA LEU A 97 10.44 -21.99 10.66
C LEU A 97 10.31 -21.94 12.19
N LEU A 98 10.07 -20.79 12.80
CA LEU A 98 9.84 -20.70 14.26
C LEU A 98 8.44 -21.14 14.70
N LYS A 99 7.48 -21.10 13.77
CA LYS A 99 6.06 -21.43 13.98
C LYS A 99 5.49 -22.05 12.70
N GLU A 100 4.32 -22.69 12.80
CA GLU A 100 3.58 -23.14 11.61
C GLU A 100 3.06 -21.96 10.80
N ARG A 101 2.60 -22.20 9.57
CA ARG A 101 1.98 -21.16 8.71
C ARG A 101 0.45 -21.23 8.68
N SER A 102 -0.12 -22.15 9.46
CA SER A 102 -1.55 -22.38 9.66
C SER A 102 -1.92 -22.27 11.13
N GLY A 103 -3.22 -22.33 11.43
CA GLY A 103 -3.75 -22.19 12.78
C GLY A 103 -4.01 -20.73 13.20
N GLY A 104 -4.26 -20.54 14.49
CA GLY A 104 -4.61 -19.25 15.07
C GLY A 104 -3.38 -18.36 15.35
N PRO A 105 -3.59 -17.17 15.94
CA PRO A 105 -2.52 -16.21 16.22
C PRO A 105 -1.37 -16.75 17.08
N ALA A 106 -1.64 -17.75 17.95
CA ALA A 106 -0.61 -18.34 18.79
C ALA A 106 0.29 -19.31 17.99
N GLU A 107 -0.28 -20.06 17.06
CA GLU A 107 0.37 -21.13 16.30
C GLU A 107 0.98 -20.64 14.98
N ASN A 108 0.40 -19.62 14.36
CA ASN A 108 0.74 -19.17 13.02
C ASN A 108 1.82 -18.07 13.03
N LEU A 109 2.91 -18.31 12.31
CA LEU A 109 4.04 -17.39 12.13
C LEU A 109 3.60 -16.05 11.52
N CYS A 110 2.74 -16.10 10.50
CA CYS A 110 2.28 -14.93 9.77
C CYS A 110 1.40 -14.04 10.66
N LEU A 111 0.57 -14.66 11.51
CA LEU A 111 -0.34 -13.94 12.40
C LEU A 111 0.34 -13.30 13.61
N GLY A 112 1.65 -13.50 13.80
CA GLY A 112 2.44 -12.72 14.73
C GLY A 112 2.58 -11.24 14.32
N CYS A 113 2.41 -10.94 13.03
CA CYS A 113 2.49 -9.59 12.48
C CYS A 113 1.22 -9.19 11.69
N HIS A 114 0.47 -10.14 11.15
CA HIS A 114 -0.75 -9.91 10.37
C HIS A 114 -2.01 -10.28 11.17
N ASP A 115 -3.14 -9.68 10.84
CA ASP A 115 -4.43 -9.89 11.50
C ASP A 115 -5.50 -10.51 10.57
N LYS A 116 -5.06 -11.01 9.41
CA LYS A 116 -5.94 -11.53 8.36
C LYS A 116 -6.67 -12.79 8.82
N GLY A 117 -8.00 -12.73 8.79
CA GLY A 117 -8.89 -13.81 9.22
C GLY A 117 -9.09 -13.91 10.74
N VAL A 118 -8.60 -12.96 11.54
CA VAL A 118 -8.69 -13.03 13.01
C VAL A 118 -9.87 -12.21 13.53
N ASN A 119 -10.07 -11.01 12.98
CA ASN A 119 -11.08 -10.05 13.45
C ASN A 119 -12.18 -9.90 12.40
N VAL A 120 -13.01 -10.94 12.25
CA VAL A 120 -14.08 -10.98 11.25
C VAL A 120 -15.38 -10.52 11.92
N PRO A 121 -16.06 -9.48 11.41
CA PRO A 121 -17.34 -9.04 11.98
C PRO A 121 -18.42 -10.13 11.92
N ASP A 122 -19.38 -10.13 12.85
CA ASP A 122 -20.46 -11.14 12.92
C ASP A 122 -21.25 -11.31 11.62
N LYS A 123 -21.48 -10.21 10.90
CA LYS A 123 -22.17 -10.19 9.59
C LYS A 123 -21.24 -10.30 8.39
N GLY A 124 -19.94 -10.38 8.66
CA GLY A 124 -18.90 -10.50 7.67
C GLY A 124 -18.73 -11.93 7.17
N SER A 125 -17.58 -12.18 6.56
CA SER A 125 -17.20 -13.50 6.08
C SER A 125 -15.70 -13.68 6.13
N ARG A 126 -15.27 -14.91 6.43
CA ARG A 126 -13.87 -15.34 6.46
C ARG A 126 -13.67 -16.41 5.40
N HIS A 127 -12.57 -16.33 4.67
CA HIS A 127 -12.20 -17.35 3.72
C HIS A 127 -11.69 -18.58 4.47
N ILE A 128 -12.34 -19.73 4.30
CA ILE A 128 -11.99 -20.98 5.01
C ILE A 128 -10.58 -21.49 4.68
N ALA A 129 -10.07 -21.21 3.47
CA ALA A 129 -8.71 -21.58 3.09
C ALA A 129 -7.61 -20.97 4.00
N LEU A 130 -7.91 -19.95 4.81
CA LEU A 130 -6.96 -19.48 5.81
C LEU A 130 -6.60 -20.55 6.84
N ASP A 131 -7.46 -21.54 7.06
CA ASP A 131 -7.20 -22.68 7.97
C ASP A 131 -6.22 -23.69 7.37
N MET A 132 -6.06 -23.68 6.04
CA MET A 132 -5.07 -24.50 5.33
C MET A 132 -3.65 -23.93 5.45
N GLY A 133 -3.52 -22.69 5.92
CA GLY A 133 -2.25 -21.98 6.08
C GLY A 133 -1.98 -20.96 4.98
N CYS A 134 -1.30 -19.89 5.36
CA CYS A 134 -1.04 -18.73 4.49
C CYS A 134 -0.21 -19.11 3.26
N ASP A 135 0.63 -20.13 3.36
CA ASP A 135 1.50 -20.58 2.27
C ASP A 135 0.78 -21.38 1.17
N THR A 136 -0.50 -21.68 1.37
CA THR A 136 -1.36 -22.22 0.30
C THR A 136 -1.48 -21.20 -0.84
N CYS A 137 -1.56 -19.92 -0.49
CA CYS A 137 -1.69 -18.83 -1.45
C CYS A 137 -0.43 -17.97 -1.57
N HIS A 138 0.39 -17.90 -0.52
CA HIS A 138 1.56 -17.02 -0.47
C HIS A 138 2.91 -17.77 -0.48
N VAL A 139 3.94 -17.09 -0.97
CA VAL A 139 5.34 -17.53 -0.92
C VAL A 139 6.17 -16.36 -0.42
N THR A 140 6.56 -16.39 0.85
CA THR A 140 7.18 -15.27 1.58
C THR A 140 8.43 -14.68 0.93
N HIS A 141 9.16 -15.46 0.13
CA HIS A 141 10.38 -15.05 -0.58
C HIS A 141 10.17 -14.81 -2.08
N LYS A 142 8.94 -14.87 -2.58
CA LYS A 142 8.68 -14.71 -4.02
C LYS A 142 8.81 -13.25 -4.41
N THR A 143 9.73 -13.00 -5.33
CA THR A 143 10.06 -11.69 -5.87
C THR A 143 10.06 -11.78 -7.39
N GLY A 144 10.02 -10.65 -8.09
CA GLY A 144 9.95 -10.66 -9.54
C GLY A 144 9.67 -9.29 -10.15
N GLU A 145 9.01 -9.30 -11.30
CA GLU A 145 8.70 -8.08 -12.04
C GLU A 145 7.70 -7.19 -11.27
N PRO A 146 8.05 -5.94 -10.96
CA PRO A 146 7.13 -5.00 -10.31
C PRO A 146 5.85 -4.81 -11.12
N GLY A 147 4.72 -4.66 -10.43
CA GLY A 147 3.42 -4.40 -11.05
C GLY A 147 2.64 -5.67 -11.41
N LYS A 148 3.24 -6.85 -11.29
CA LYS A 148 2.52 -8.13 -11.38
C LYS A 148 2.07 -8.56 -9.99
N LYS A 149 0.76 -8.77 -9.84
CA LYS A 149 0.10 -9.13 -8.56
C LYS A 149 0.78 -10.30 -7.84
N GLU A 150 1.21 -11.34 -8.56
CA GLU A 150 1.87 -12.48 -7.92
C GLU A 150 3.21 -12.15 -7.25
N PHE A 151 3.93 -11.14 -7.72
CA PHE A 151 5.20 -10.73 -7.13
C PHE A 151 4.96 -9.65 -6.08
N ASP A 152 4.11 -8.67 -6.38
CA ASP A 152 3.81 -7.59 -5.45
C ASP A 152 3.16 -8.10 -4.16
N PHE A 153 2.29 -9.10 -4.26
CA PHE A 153 1.61 -9.72 -3.11
C PHE A 153 2.17 -11.10 -2.73
N HIS A 154 3.30 -11.49 -3.31
CA HIS A 154 3.99 -12.73 -2.97
C HIS A 154 3.08 -13.96 -3.09
N LEU A 155 2.28 -14.06 -4.15
CA LEU A 155 1.30 -15.14 -4.36
C LEU A 155 1.92 -16.31 -5.12
N THR A 156 1.51 -17.54 -4.83
CA THR A 156 1.94 -18.73 -5.59
C THR A 156 1.64 -18.59 -7.08
N LYS A 157 0.47 -18.02 -7.43
CA LYS A 157 0.03 -17.70 -8.80
C LYS A 157 -0.75 -16.38 -8.83
N SER A 158 -0.87 -15.76 -10.01
CA SER A 158 -1.80 -14.64 -10.20
C SER A 158 -3.25 -15.13 -10.26
N PRO A 159 -4.23 -14.38 -9.72
CA PRO A 159 -5.65 -14.61 -10.00
C PRO A 159 -5.95 -14.50 -11.51
N PRO A 160 -6.95 -15.25 -12.04
CA PRO A 160 -7.82 -16.19 -11.32
C PRO A 160 -7.19 -17.57 -11.08
N ALA A 161 -6.07 -17.91 -11.72
CA ALA A 161 -5.48 -19.25 -11.66
C ALA A 161 -5.22 -19.73 -10.22
N LEU A 162 -4.81 -18.82 -9.33
CA LEU A 162 -4.67 -19.09 -7.90
C LEU A 162 -5.96 -19.63 -7.26
N CYS A 163 -7.09 -19.00 -7.56
CA CYS A 163 -8.39 -19.36 -6.99
C CYS A 163 -8.90 -20.67 -7.61
N LEU A 164 -8.66 -20.84 -8.91
CA LEU A 164 -9.11 -22.00 -9.68
C LEU A 164 -8.36 -23.30 -9.34
N ASP A 165 -7.28 -23.23 -8.58
CA ASP A 165 -6.64 -24.43 -8.02
C ASP A 165 -7.55 -25.15 -7.01
N CYS A 166 -8.52 -24.43 -6.40
CA CYS A 166 -9.49 -24.99 -5.45
C CYS A 166 -10.94 -24.79 -5.89
N HIS A 167 -11.24 -23.72 -6.63
CA HIS A 167 -12.60 -23.41 -7.08
C HIS A 167 -12.81 -23.88 -8.52
N ASP A 168 -13.71 -24.84 -8.70
CA ASP A 168 -14.10 -25.28 -10.03
C ASP A 168 -15.03 -24.24 -10.68
N ALA A 169 -14.54 -23.56 -11.72
CA ALA A 169 -15.34 -22.57 -12.45
C ALA A 169 -16.53 -23.20 -13.18
N SER A 170 -16.51 -24.52 -13.39
CA SER A 170 -17.61 -25.27 -13.99
C SER A 170 -18.72 -25.63 -12.99
N ASP A 171 -18.46 -25.47 -11.68
CA ASP A 171 -19.41 -25.79 -10.61
C ASP A 171 -20.73 -25.03 -10.78
N LYS A 172 -21.83 -25.76 -10.67
CA LYS A 172 -23.18 -25.23 -10.90
C LYS A 172 -23.56 -24.20 -9.84
N THR A 173 -23.24 -24.48 -8.57
CA THR A 173 -23.57 -23.59 -7.44
C THR A 173 -22.82 -22.27 -7.57
N LEU A 174 -21.54 -22.33 -7.98
CA LEU A 174 -20.71 -21.16 -8.21
C LEU A 174 -21.23 -20.33 -9.40
N LYS A 175 -21.61 -20.98 -10.51
CA LYS A 175 -22.24 -20.30 -11.66
C LYS A 175 -23.55 -19.62 -11.29
N GLU A 176 -24.42 -20.31 -10.57
CA GLU A 176 -25.68 -19.74 -10.09
C GLU A 176 -25.44 -18.55 -9.15
N ALA A 177 -24.45 -18.63 -8.26
CA ALA A 177 -24.06 -17.52 -7.38
C ALA A 177 -23.55 -16.29 -8.14
N HIS A 178 -23.00 -16.48 -9.35
CA HIS A 178 -22.55 -15.42 -10.25
C HIS A 178 -23.56 -15.14 -11.38
N HIS A 179 -24.84 -15.52 -11.18
CA HIS A 179 -25.93 -15.23 -12.12
C HIS A 179 -25.67 -15.78 -13.54
N ASN A 180 -24.94 -16.88 -13.65
CA ASN A 180 -24.51 -17.52 -14.90
C ASN A 180 -23.75 -16.58 -15.85
N GLN A 181 -23.16 -15.49 -15.32
CA GLN A 181 -22.28 -14.62 -16.09
C GLN A 181 -20.90 -15.29 -16.22
N PRO A 182 -20.20 -15.09 -17.35
CA PRO A 182 -18.86 -15.65 -17.55
C PRO A 182 -17.86 -14.99 -16.60
N PHE A 183 -17.32 -15.75 -15.65
CA PHE A 183 -16.36 -15.26 -14.63
C PHE A 183 -15.03 -16.04 -14.65
N GLU A 184 -14.88 -17.05 -15.49
CA GLU A 184 -13.74 -17.97 -15.51
C GLU A 184 -12.39 -17.25 -15.74
N LYS A 185 -12.44 -16.10 -16.42
CA LYS A 185 -11.29 -15.23 -16.69
C LYS A 185 -11.28 -13.96 -15.86
N ALA A 186 -12.32 -13.73 -15.05
CA ALA A 186 -12.42 -12.55 -14.23
C ALA A 186 -11.39 -12.60 -13.09
N ASP A 187 -10.87 -11.45 -12.70
CA ASP A 187 -10.04 -11.38 -11.50
C ASP A 187 -10.94 -11.39 -10.26
N CYS A 188 -10.97 -12.51 -9.56
CA CYS A 188 -11.78 -12.71 -8.36
C CYS A 188 -11.53 -11.61 -7.31
N THR A 189 -10.31 -11.07 -7.25
CA THR A 189 -9.91 -10.08 -6.24
C THR A 189 -10.47 -8.68 -6.50
N GLU A 190 -11.01 -8.40 -7.69
CA GLU A 190 -11.69 -7.13 -7.95
C GLU A 190 -13.03 -7.04 -7.21
N CYS A 191 -13.68 -8.19 -6.98
CA CYS A 191 -15.00 -8.26 -6.35
C CYS A 191 -14.98 -8.91 -4.96
N HIS A 192 -13.98 -9.75 -4.66
CA HIS A 192 -13.85 -10.45 -3.38
C HIS A 192 -12.55 -10.11 -2.64
N ASP A 193 -12.62 -9.97 -1.31
CA ASP A 193 -11.47 -10.01 -0.44
C ASP A 193 -11.07 -11.48 -0.20
N PRO A 194 -9.86 -11.91 -0.59
CA PRO A 194 -9.46 -13.31 -0.51
C PRO A 194 -9.23 -13.81 0.93
N HIS A 195 -9.23 -12.94 1.93
CA HIS A 195 -9.03 -13.30 3.34
C HIS A 195 -10.31 -13.18 4.14
N GLN A 196 -10.90 -11.98 4.18
CA GLN A 196 -12.08 -11.68 4.98
C GLN A 196 -12.76 -10.40 4.50
N SER A 197 -14.07 -10.30 4.74
CA SER A 197 -14.82 -9.07 4.50
C SER A 197 -15.80 -8.78 5.62
N ALA A 198 -16.13 -7.49 5.79
CA ALA A 198 -17.27 -7.07 6.59
C ALA A 198 -18.62 -7.37 5.91
N SER A 199 -18.59 -7.68 4.62
CA SER A 199 -19.73 -8.13 3.82
C SER A 199 -19.79 -9.66 3.77
N PRO A 200 -20.97 -10.26 3.57
CA PRO A 200 -21.08 -11.70 3.32
C PRO A 200 -20.41 -12.08 1.99
N LYS A 201 -20.08 -13.38 1.84
CA LYS A 201 -19.52 -13.97 0.61
C LYS A 201 -18.23 -13.28 0.13
N LEU A 202 -17.46 -12.75 1.05
CA LEU A 202 -16.19 -12.08 0.82
C LEU A 202 -16.25 -10.85 -0.08
N LEU A 203 -17.43 -10.30 -0.37
CA LEU A 203 -17.54 -9.14 -1.26
C LEU A 203 -16.70 -7.98 -0.75
N GLN A 204 -16.07 -7.21 -1.64
CA GLN A 204 -15.29 -6.04 -1.23
C GLN A 204 -16.12 -5.05 -0.41
N LYS A 205 -15.43 -4.20 0.36
CA LYS A 205 -16.03 -3.27 1.32
C LYS A 205 -17.12 -2.38 0.70
N TYR A 206 -16.91 -1.88 -0.50
CA TYR A 206 -17.86 -1.03 -1.19
C TYR A 206 -18.44 -1.80 -2.38
N VAL A 207 -19.76 -2.02 -2.35
CA VAL A 207 -20.50 -2.70 -3.42
C VAL A 207 -21.32 -1.63 -4.13
N HIS A 208 -21.24 -1.60 -5.46
CA HIS A 208 -22.01 -0.68 -6.28
C HIS A 208 -23.49 -1.06 -6.20
N PHE A 209 -24.36 -0.08 -5.94
CA PHE A 209 -25.77 -0.33 -5.61
C PHE A 209 -26.51 -1.24 -6.62
N PRO A 210 -26.48 -0.99 -7.94
CA PRO A 210 -27.14 -1.87 -8.91
C PRO A 210 -26.64 -3.32 -8.86
N PHE A 211 -25.34 -3.51 -8.59
CA PHE A 211 -24.76 -4.84 -8.46
C PHE A 211 -25.16 -5.52 -7.14
N GLY A 212 -25.15 -4.79 -6.02
CA GLY A 212 -25.58 -5.31 -4.71
C GLY A 212 -27.05 -5.74 -4.69
N GLU A 213 -27.91 -5.00 -5.41
CA GLU A 213 -29.33 -5.30 -5.57
C GLU A 213 -29.63 -6.29 -6.71
N LYS A 214 -28.59 -6.83 -7.37
CA LYS A 214 -28.69 -7.81 -8.47
C LYS A 214 -29.48 -7.32 -9.69
N MET A 215 -29.46 -6.02 -9.95
CA MET A 215 -30.09 -5.36 -11.10
C MET A 215 -29.18 -5.43 -12.34
N CYS A 216 -28.74 -6.64 -12.70
CA CYS A 216 -27.74 -6.85 -13.76
C CYS A 216 -28.23 -6.29 -15.11
N GLU A 217 -29.52 -6.44 -15.39
CA GLU A 217 -30.19 -6.02 -16.62
C GLU A 217 -30.23 -4.52 -16.85
N VAL A 218 -29.94 -3.70 -15.83
CA VAL A 218 -29.82 -2.23 -15.98
C VAL A 218 -28.56 -1.86 -16.75
N CYS A 219 -27.51 -2.67 -16.64
CA CYS A 219 -26.22 -2.43 -17.28
C CYS A 219 -25.91 -3.44 -18.39
N HIS A 220 -26.35 -4.69 -18.22
CA HIS A 220 -25.99 -5.82 -19.07
C HIS A 220 -27.17 -6.33 -19.90
N GLN A 221 -26.84 -6.74 -21.11
CA GLN A 221 -27.67 -7.64 -21.91
C GLN A 221 -27.31 -9.10 -21.62
N PRO A 222 -28.15 -10.07 -22.00
CA PRO A 222 -27.76 -11.48 -21.98
C PRO A 222 -26.42 -11.70 -22.67
N ALA A 223 -25.54 -12.47 -22.03
CA ALA A 223 -24.23 -12.77 -22.58
C ALA A 223 -24.36 -13.42 -23.97
N LYS A 224 -23.52 -12.98 -24.91
CA LYS A 224 -23.51 -13.49 -26.29
C LYS A 224 -22.15 -14.07 -26.59
N ASP A 225 -22.11 -15.30 -27.09
CA ASP A 225 -20.86 -16.02 -27.43
C ASP A 225 -19.87 -16.08 -26.25
N GLY A 226 -20.38 -16.27 -25.03
CA GLY A 226 -19.57 -16.31 -23.81
C GLY A 226 -18.95 -14.95 -23.42
N LYS A 227 -19.45 -13.84 -23.99
CA LYS A 227 -18.99 -12.49 -23.69
C LYS A 227 -20.07 -11.67 -23.03
N VAL A 228 -19.63 -10.82 -22.12
CA VAL A 228 -20.45 -9.79 -21.48
C VAL A 228 -20.82 -8.73 -22.51
N VAL A 229 -22.10 -8.35 -22.54
CA VAL A 229 -22.64 -7.29 -23.41
C VAL A 229 -23.28 -6.23 -22.52
N LEU A 230 -23.10 -4.95 -22.87
CA LEU A 230 -23.66 -3.81 -22.14
C LEU A 230 -24.87 -3.24 -22.90
N ASN A 231 -25.78 -2.60 -22.16
CA ASN A 231 -26.98 -1.95 -22.71
C ASN A 231 -26.67 -0.74 -23.60
N GLU A 232 -25.56 -0.07 -23.31
CA GLU A 232 -25.07 1.09 -24.03
C GLU A 232 -23.61 0.86 -24.43
N ASP A 233 -23.09 1.73 -25.29
CA ASP A 233 -21.64 1.83 -25.51
C ASP A 233 -20.94 1.93 -24.15
N GLY A 234 -20.14 0.90 -23.82
CA GLY A 234 -19.39 0.78 -22.56
C GLY A 234 -18.34 1.86 -22.30
N LYS A 235 -18.34 2.92 -23.12
CA LYS A 235 -17.86 4.26 -22.79
C LYS A 235 -18.67 4.92 -21.67
N PHE A 236 -18.58 6.23 -21.54
CA PHE A 236 -19.28 6.99 -20.50
C PHE A 236 -20.82 6.94 -20.59
N ALA A 237 -21.38 6.65 -21.77
CA ALA A 237 -22.82 6.73 -22.04
C ALA A 237 -23.66 5.92 -21.03
N LEU A 238 -23.28 4.66 -20.77
CA LEU A 238 -23.98 3.82 -19.80
C LEU A 238 -24.01 4.45 -18.41
N CYS A 239 -22.85 4.91 -17.93
CA CYS A 239 -22.70 5.46 -16.59
C CYS A 239 -23.50 6.76 -16.42
N TYR A 240 -23.54 7.58 -17.46
CA TYR A 240 -24.27 8.86 -17.45
C TYR A 240 -25.79 8.73 -17.44
N THR A 241 -26.35 7.55 -17.71
CA THR A 241 -27.79 7.30 -17.50
C THR A 241 -28.22 7.52 -16.05
N CYS A 242 -27.29 7.32 -15.09
CA CYS A 242 -27.55 7.49 -13.66
C CYS A 242 -26.66 8.58 -13.01
N HIS A 243 -25.45 8.81 -13.54
CA HIS A 243 -24.48 9.76 -12.98
C HIS A 243 -24.46 11.12 -13.72
N ASP A 244 -25.65 11.70 -13.95
CA ASP A 244 -25.83 12.97 -14.67
C ASP A 244 -25.07 14.15 -14.02
N GLU A 245 -24.96 14.17 -12.70
CA GLU A 245 -24.17 15.20 -12.00
C GLU A 245 -22.68 15.12 -12.33
N ILE A 246 -22.13 13.91 -12.52
CA ILE A 246 -20.75 13.73 -12.96
C ILE A 246 -20.60 14.14 -14.42
N LYS A 247 -21.59 13.79 -15.27
CA LYS A 247 -21.63 14.24 -16.67
C LYS A 247 -21.52 15.76 -16.76
N LYS A 248 -22.34 16.49 -15.99
CA LYS A 248 -22.29 17.96 -15.92
C LYS A 248 -20.91 18.44 -15.54
N VAL A 249 -20.31 17.92 -14.46
CA VAL A 249 -18.96 18.32 -14.04
C VAL A 249 -17.94 18.10 -15.15
N VAL A 250 -17.94 16.92 -15.80
CA VAL A 250 -16.98 16.60 -16.87
C VAL A 250 -17.19 17.52 -18.07
N GLU A 251 -18.43 17.80 -18.48
CA GLU A 251 -18.75 18.56 -19.68
C GLU A 251 -18.65 20.08 -19.50
N THR A 252 -18.90 20.61 -18.30
CA THR A 252 -19.05 22.05 -18.07
C THR A 252 -17.96 22.70 -17.23
N SER A 253 -17.11 21.93 -16.55
CA SER A 253 -16.03 22.53 -15.73
C SER A 253 -15.11 23.38 -16.58
N LYS A 254 -14.71 24.55 -16.08
CA LYS A 254 -13.74 25.41 -16.77
C LYS A 254 -12.41 24.71 -17.05
N ASN A 255 -11.94 23.88 -16.11
CA ASN A 255 -10.76 23.05 -16.26
C ASN A 255 -11.20 21.59 -16.25
N GLN A 256 -11.16 20.96 -17.42
CA GLN A 256 -11.51 19.54 -17.58
C GLN A 256 -10.26 18.67 -17.41
N HIS A 257 -10.44 17.48 -16.83
CA HIS A 257 -9.36 16.51 -16.76
C HIS A 257 -9.19 15.83 -18.12
N LEU A 258 -8.00 15.92 -18.72
CA LEU A 258 -7.74 15.42 -20.08
C LEU A 258 -8.03 13.92 -20.24
N ALA A 259 -7.95 13.13 -19.16
CA ALA A 259 -8.27 11.69 -19.22
C ALA A 259 -9.67 11.37 -19.76
N PHE A 260 -10.66 12.27 -19.65
CA PHE A 260 -11.97 12.02 -20.25
C PHE A 260 -11.93 12.05 -21.78
N ALA A 261 -11.01 12.81 -22.38
CA ALA A 261 -10.80 12.79 -23.83
C ALA A 261 -9.95 11.59 -24.29
N VAL A 262 -9.05 11.09 -23.45
CA VAL A 262 -8.07 10.05 -23.82
C VAL A 262 -8.57 8.62 -23.54
N THR A 263 -9.21 8.39 -22.40
CA THR A 263 -9.57 7.04 -21.94
C THR A 263 -10.99 6.62 -22.31
N ASP A 264 -11.85 7.60 -22.63
CA ASP A 264 -13.28 7.50 -22.98
C ASP A 264 -14.19 6.58 -22.13
N ARG A 265 -13.70 6.09 -20.97
CA ARG A 265 -14.38 5.10 -20.11
C ARG A 265 -14.19 5.39 -18.63
N CYS A 266 -15.30 5.38 -17.87
CA CYS A 266 -15.26 5.46 -16.40
C CYS A 266 -14.49 4.29 -15.78
N THR A 267 -14.57 3.11 -16.42
CA THR A 267 -13.98 1.86 -15.93
C THR A 267 -12.46 1.81 -16.01
N THR A 268 -11.82 2.81 -16.64
CA THR A 268 -10.37 3.01 -16.52
C THR A 268 -9.99 3.27 -15.06
N CYS A 269 -10.78 4.10 -14.38
CA CYS A 269 -10.52 4.48 -13.00
C CYS A 269 -11.38 3.74 -11.97
N HIS A 270 -12.60 3.40 -12.33
CA HIS A 270 -13.59 2.82 -11.43
C HIS A 270 -13.82 1.32 -11.69
N SER A 271 -14.16 0.58 -10.64
CA SER A 271 -14.69 -0.77 -10.73
C SER A 271 -16.22 -0.71 -10.71
N PRO A 272 -16.93 -1.18 -11.76
CA PRO A 272 -18.38 -0.98 -11.88
C PRO A 272 -19.23 -1.82 -10.92
N HIS A 273 -18.64 -2.82 -10.24
CA HIS A 273 -19.36 -3.76 -9.39
C HIS A 273 -19.02 -3.62 -7.91
N ALA A 274 -17.74 -3.67 -7.57
CA ALA A 274 -17.29 -3.57 -6.19
C ALA A 274 -15.85 -3.06 -6.11
N SER A 275 -15.50 -2.47 -4.98
CA SER A 275 -14.15 -1.97 -4.72
C SER A 275 -13.82 -1.98 -3.22
N GLN A 276 -12.52 -2.09 -2.93
CA GLN A 276 -11.96 -1.84 -1.60
C GLN A 276 -12.01 -0.36 -1.21
N TYR A 277 -12.14 0.52 -2.20
CA TYR A 277 -12.02 1.96 -2.05
C TYR A 277 -13.37 2.66 -2.27
N PRO A 278 -13.62 3.77 -1.55
CA PRO A 278 -14.86 4.52 -1.71
C PRO A 278 -14.99 5.06 -3.14
N ARG A 279 -16.22 5.40 -3.55
CA ARG A 279 -16.55 5.89 -4.89
C ARG A 279 -16.11 4.91 -6.00
N MET A 280 -16.01 3.62 -5.67
CA MET A 280 -15.68 2.56 -6.61
C MET A 280 -14.33 2.72 -7.32
N LEU A 281 -13.36 3.43 -6.75
CA LEU A 281 -12.03 3.55 -7.37
C LEU A 281 -11.32 2.20 -7.42
N LYS A 282 -10.60 1.86 -8.49
CA LYS A 282 -9.81 0.63 -8.55
C LYS A 282 -8.65 0.66 -7.55
N GLN A 283 -8.00 1.81 -7.43
CA GLN A 283 -6.92 2.12 -6.50
C GLN A 283 -6.95 3.64 -6.23
N PRO A 284 -6.61 4.13 -5.02
CA PRO A 284 -6.70 5.56 -4.71
C PRO A 284 -5.58 6.40 -5.34
N VAL A 285 -4.41 5.81 -5.60
CA VAL A 285 -3.21 6.50 -6.09
C VAL A 285 -2.74 5.91 -7.43
N ALA A 286 -2.55 4.59 -7.48
CA ALA A 286 -2.03 3.91 -8.67
C ALA A 286 -2.88 4.11 -9.94
N VAL A 287 -4.17 4.44 -9.79
CA VAL A 287 -5.06 4.77 -10.91
C VAL A 287 -4.64 6.06 -11.62
N CYS A 288 -4.18 7.06 -10.86
CA CYS A 288 -3.72 8.33 -11.40
C CYS A 288 -2.32 8.18 -12.00
N GLU A 289 -1.46 7.41 -11.34
CA GLU A 289 -0.06 7.20 -11.73
C GLU A 289 0.12 6.45 -13.05
N GLN A 290 -0.91 5.77 -13.54
CA GLN A 290 -0.94 5.18 -14.88
C GLN A 290 -0.81 6.23 -16.00
N CYS A 291 -1.20 7.48 -15.76
CA CYS A 291 -1.04 8.58 -16.70
C CYS A 291 -0.15 9.71 -16.17
N HIS A 292 -0.04 9.85 -14.85
CA HIS A 292 0.83 10.82 -14.20
C HIS A 292 2.19 10.18 -13.86
N GLU A 293 2.96 9.85 -14.89
CA GLU A 293 4.24 9.14 -14.76
C GLU A 293 5.26 9.89 -13.90
N ASP A 294 5.25 11.22 -13.94
CA ASP A 294 6.09 12.07 -13.11
C ASP A 294 5.78 11.92 -11.62
N ARG A 295 4.49 11.84 -11.27
CA ARG A 295 4.03 11.54 -9.90
C ARG A 295 4.36 10.10 -9.51
N ALA A 296 4.20 9.16 -10.43
CA ALA A 296 4.55 7.76 -10.20
C ALA A 296 6.04 7.59 -9.90
N GLU A 297 6.90 8.33 -10.62
CA GLU A 297 8.34 8.33 -10.39
C GLU A 297 8.70 8.99 -9.07
N GLU A 298 8.05 10.10 -8.72
CA GLU A 298 8.23 10.72 -7.41
C GLU A 298 7.83 9.78 -6.27
N HIS A 299 6.70 9.08 -6.41
CA HIS A 299 6.24 8.08 -5.44
C HIS A 299 7.29 6.99 -5.21
N ARG A 300 7.93 6.52 -6.29
CA ARG A 300 8.95 5.45 -6.21
C ARG A 300 10.30 5.91 -5.69
N THR A 301 10.73 7.12 -6.06
CA THR A 301 12.14 7.53 -5.87
C THR A 301 12.36 8.52 -4.75
N LYS A 302 11.35 9.32 -4.41
CA LYS A 302 11.52 10.39 -3.43
C LYS A 302 11.52 9.85 -2.02
N LYS A 303 12.46 10.37 -1.21
CA LYS A 303 12.63 9.93 0.18
C LYS A 303 11.45 10.28 1.08
N PHE A 304 10.83 11.43 0.85
CA PHE A 304 9.70 11.91 1.65
C PHE A 304 8.53 12.25 0.74
N LEU A 305 7.41 11.56 0.96
CA LEU A 305 6.16 11.77 0.26
C LEU A 305 5.22 12.60 1.15
N HIS A 306 4.43 13.46 0.53
CA HIS A 306 3.37 14.21 1.20
C HIS A 306 2.21 13.24 1.51
N GLN A 307 2.23 12.76 2.74
CA GLN A 307 1.18 11.91 3.28
C GLN A 307 0.09 12.78 3.92
N PRO A 308 -1.18 12.33 3.93
CA PRO A 308 -1.67 11.04 3.43
C PRO A 308 -2.06 10.90 1.93
N PRO A 309 -2.03 11.93 1.04
CA PRO A 309 -2.46 11.76 -0.35
C PRO A 309 -1.82 10.63 -1.17
N PHE A 310 -0.54 10.31 -0.94
CA PHE A 310 0.13 9.15 -1.56
C PHE A 310 -0.31 7.78 -1.01
N LYS A 311 -1.27 7.76 -0.10
CA LYS A 311 -1.93 6.55 0.43
C LYS A 311 -3.45 6.60 0.19
N ASP A 312 -4.07 7.71 0.54
CA ASP A 312 -5.52 7.85 0.59
C ASP A 312 -6.13 8.49 -0.68
N GLY A 313 -5.27 8.99 -1.58
CA GLY A 313 -5.62 9.36 -2.94
C GLY A 313 -5.43 10.85 -3.29
N CYS A 314 -5.05 11.11 -4.54
CA CYS A 314 -4.80 12.46 -5.05
C CYS A 314 -6.07 13.35 -5.03
N TYR A 315 -7.25 12.72 -5.06
CA TYR A 315 -8.54 13.40 -5.04
C TYR A 315 -8.82 14.14 -3.71
N ILE A 316 -8.00 13.98 -2.68
CA ILE A 316 -8.14 14.76 -1.44
C ILE A 316 -7.91 16.25 -1.70
N CYS A 317 -6.97 16.60 -2.57
CA CYS A 317 -6.67 17.98 -2.96
C CYS A 317 -7.21 18.33 -4.36
N HIS A 318 -7.32 17.33 -5.23
CA HIS A 318 -7.77 17.49 -6.62
C HIS A 318 -9.24 17.07 -6.82
N GLN A 319 -9.88 17.60 -7.85
CA GLN A 319 -11.19 17.18 -8.38
C GLN A 319 -10.97 16.48 -9.73
N PRO A 320 -10.83 15.13 -9.74
CA PRO A 320 -10.39 14.42 -10.94
C PRO A 320 -11.38 14.48 -12.11
N HIS A 321 -12.65 14.81 -11.86
CA HIS A 321 -13.67 14.94 -12.90
C HIS A 321 -13.65 16.28 -13.63
N GLY A 322 -13.09 17.32 -13.01
CA GLY A 322 -13.16 18.70 -13.48
C GLY A 322 -13.20 19.67 -12.30
N SER A 323 -12.73 20.90 -12.50
CA SER A 323 -12.77 21.97 -11.50
C SER A 323 -12.84 23.36 -12.14
N GLU A 324 -13.37 24.32 -11.41
CA GLU A 324 -13.25 25.74 -11.74
C GLU A 324 -11.83 26.28 -11.54
N ASN A 325 -11.01 25.58 -10.77
CA ASN A 325 -9.66 26.00 -10.42
C ASN A 325 -8.59 25.33 -11.31
N PRO A 326 -7.52 26.07 -11.70
CA PRO A 326 -6.40 25.51 -12.45
C PRO A 326 -5.82 24.27 -11.76
N THR A 327 -5.28 23.33 -12.54
CA THR A 327 -4.71 22.06 -12.02
C THR A 327 -5.69 21.23 -11.20
N LEU A 328 -7.00 21.46 -11.40
CA LEU A 328 -8.10 20.72 -10.79
C LEU A 328 -8.15 20.82 -9.26
N LEU A 329 -7.68 21.92 -8.68
CA LEU A 329 -7.67 22.08 -7.22
C LEU A 329 -9.08 22.27 -6.65
N ARG A 330 -9.27 21.86 -5.39
CA ARG A 330 -10.53 22.02 -4.66
C ARG A 330 -10.81 23.43 -4.13
N ALA A 331 -9.80 24.29 -4.11
CA ALA A 331 -9.88 25.67 -3.67
C ALA A 331 -9.15 26.56 -4.68
N ALA A 332 -9.66 27.79 -4.85
CA ALA A 332 -9.09 28.77 -5.77
C ALA A 332 -7.70 29.23 -5.34
N GLN A 333 -7.53 29.46 -4.04
CA GLN A 333 -6.26 29.89 -3.47
C GLN A 333 -5.46 28.68 -2.99
N VAL A 334 -4.20 28.59 -3.41
CA VAL A 334 -3.31 27.47 -3.05
C VAL A 334 -3.17 27.31 -1.54
N ASN A 335 -3.07 28.41 -0.79
CA ASN A 335 -2.93 28.35 0.66
C ASN A 335 -4.16 27.73 1.34
N ASP A 336 -5.37 27.91 0.80
CA ASP A 336 -6.58 27.32 1.40
C ASP A 336 -6.59 25.80 1.29
N ILE A 337 -5.98 25.22 0.24
CA ILE A 337 -5.76 23.77 0.16
C ILE A 337 -4.93 23.29 1.36
N CYS A 338 -3.80 23.93 1.60
CA CYS A 338 -2.87 23.54 2.65
C CYS A 338 -3.47 23.78 4.05
N LEU A 339 -4.03 24.98 4.27
CA LEU A 339 -4.54 25.42 5.56
C LEU A 339 -5.84 24.72 5.97
N THR A 340 -6.52 24.02 5.05
CA THR A 340 -7.66 23.16 5.39
C THR A 340 -7.26 22.11 6.43
N CYS A 341 -6.08 21.51 6.29
CA CYS A 341 -5.56 20.52 7.24
C CYS A 341 -4.42 21.06 8.11
N HIS A 342 -3.58 21.95 7.59
CA HIS A 342 -2.37 22.40 8.29
C HIS A 342 -2.59 23.65 9.15
N SER A 343 -3.77 24.27 9.18
CA SER A 343 -3.99 25.37 10.13
C SER A 343 -4.05 24.86 11.57
N ILE A 344 -3.65 25.68 12.55
CA ILE A 344 -3.94 25.41 13.98
C ILE A 344 -5.45 25.35 14.29
N THR A 345 -6.28 25.87 13.39
CA THR A 345 -7.74 25.71 13.39
C THR A 345 -8.16 25.13 12.03
N PRO A 346 -8.02 23.81 11.82
CA PRO A 346 -8.37 23.15 10.56
C PRO A 346 -9.81 23.48 10.13
N ARG A 347 -10.00 23.72 8.83
CA ARG A 347 -11.33 24.07 8.26
C ARG A 347 -12.07 22.79 7.89
N VAL A 348 -12.63 22.13 8.89
CA VAL A 348 -13.30 20.83 8.73
C VAL A 348 -14.71 20.85 9.30
N GLU A 349 -15.59 20.08 8.68
CA GLU A 349 -16.94 19.84 9.18
C GLU A 349 -17.00 18.46 9.83
N MET A 350 -17.15 18.44 11.16
CA MET A 350 -17.33 17.19 11.91
C MET A 350 -18.79 16.73 11.76
N LYS A 351 -19.00 15.47 11.38
CA LYS A 351 -20.35 14.92 11.26
C LYS A 351 -20.78 14.29 12.60
N PRO A 352 -21.78 14.85 13.31
CA PRO A 352 -22.17 14.38 14.64
C PRO A 352 -22.55 12.89 14.64
N GLY A 353 -22.03 12.14 15.60
CA GLY A 353 -22.31 10.70 15.73
C GLY A 353 -21.62 9.81 14.68
N SER A 354 -20.70 10.35 13.88
CA SER A 354 -19.87 9.57 12.96
C SER A 354 -18.39 9.76 13.28
N ALA A 355 -17.59 8.71 13.12
CA ALA A 355 -16.13 8.76 13.22
C ALA A 355 -15.49 9.31 11.91
N THR A 356 -16.07 10.39 11.36
CA THR A 356 -15.64 10.99 10.09
C THR A 356 -15.78 12.50 10.08
N MET A 357 -14.85 13.15 9.38
CA MET A 357 -14.84 14.58 9.06
C MET A 357 -15.03 14.81 7.55
N THR A 358 -15.49 16.00 7.17
CA THR A 358 -15.57 16.44 5.78
C THR A 358 -14.65 17.64 5.53
N LEU A 359 -13.82 17.52 4.49
CA LEU A 359 -13.01 18.59 3.92
C LEU A 359 -13.60 19.05 2.58
N PHE A 360 -13.40 20.32 2.22
CA PHE A 360 -13.77 20.86 0.90
C PHE A 360 -15.21 20.50 0.45
N SER A 361 -16.14 20.49 1.41
CA SER A 361 -17.57 20.12 1.25
C SER A 361 -17.90 18.66 0.91
N ASN A 362 -16.99 17.87 0.33
CA ASN A 362 -17.33 16.50 -0.11
C ASN A 362 -16.21 15.45 -0.02
N VAL A 363 -15.09 15.78 0.64
CA VAL A 363 -14.01 14.83 0.93
C VAL A 363 -14.17 14.31 2.35
N THR A 364 -14.76 13.13 2.49
CA THR A 364 -14.93 12.47 3.79
C THR A 364 -13.69 11.66 4.14
N LEU A 365 -13.16 11.90 5.34
CA LEU A 365 -12.00 11.20 5.92
C LEU A 365 -12.34 10.76 7.36
N PRO A 366 -11.62 9.77 7.92
CA PRO A 366 -11.67 9.47 9.35
C PRO A 366 -11.41 10.70 10.22
N ASP A 367 -12.04 10.79 11.39
CA ASP A 367 -11.89 11.92 12.32
C ASP A 367 -10.49 12.03 12.95
N ASP A 368 -9.75 10.92 13.05
CA ASP A 368 -8.36 10.84 13.51
C ASP A 368 -7.32 11.26 12.45
N TYR A 369 -7.74 11.55 11.22
CA TYR A 369 -6.84 11.85 10.10
C TYR A 369 -5.89 13.03 10.39
N LEU A 370 -6.38 14.04 11.11
CA LEU A 370 -5.61 15.26 11.42
C LEU A 370 -4.61 15.08 12.57
N ASP A 371 -4.69 14.01 13.36
CA ASP A 371 -3.79 13.79 14.51
C ASP A 371 -2.32 13.63 14.07
N SER A 372 -2.12 13.13 12.85
CA SER A 372 -0.82 12.97 12.22
C SER A 372 -0.33 14.22 11.47
N VAL A 373 -1.19 15.22 11.29
CA VAL A 373 -0.92 16.41 10.48
C VAL A 373 -0.17 17.46 11.31
N LYS A 374 0.84 18.09 10.68
CA LYS A 374 1.56 19.20 11.31
C LYS A 374 0.79 20.50 11.13
N HIS A 375 0.33 21.07 12.24
CA HIS A 375 -0.32 22.36 12.25
C HIS A 375 0.68 23.52 12.27
N ILE A 376 0.36 24.59 11.55
CA ILE A 376 1.14 25.82 11.40
C ILE A 376 0.27 27.03 11.72
N ASP A 377 0.88 28.03 12.32
CA ASP A 377 0.22 29.29 12.66
C ASP A 377 0.46 30.31 11.53
N VAL A 378 -0.63 30.66 10.85
CA VAL A 378 -0.73 31.72 9.85
C VAL A 378 -1.98 32.51 10.19
N ASN A 379 -1.81 33.79 10.47
CA ASN A 379 -2.93 34.66 10.83
C ASN A 379 -3.84 34.97 9.62
N SER A 380 -4.99 35.57 9.89
CA SER A 380 -5.98 35.96 8.87
C SER A 380 -5.44 36.89 7.79
N SER A 381 -4.34 37.60 8.06
CA SER A 381 -3.67 38.49 7.10
C SER A 381 -2.63 37.77 6.24
N GLY A 382 -2.58 36.43 6.28
CA GLY A 382 -1.63 35.64 5.51
C GLY A 382 -0.17 35.80 5.95
N ARG A 383 0.04 36.07 7.25
CA ARG A 383 1.36 36.24 7.85
C ARG A 383 1.61 35.21 8.94
N GLY A 384 2.83 34.70 9.01
CA GLY A 384 3.20 33.62 9.92
C GLY A 384 4.22 32.70 9.28
N HIS A 385 4.28 31.46 9.77
CA HIS A 385 5.18 30.37 9.38
C HIS A 385 6.07 30.61 8.13
N PRO A 386 7.41 30.48 8.21
CA PRO A 386 8.16 29.86 9.30
C PRO A 386 8.64 30.85 10.37
N ILE A 387 8.50 32.16 10.15
CA ILE A 387 8.94 33.23 11.04
C ILE A 387 7.73 34.09 11.40
N GLY A 388 7.61 34.49 12.67
CA GLY A 388 6.51 35.35 13.13
C GLY A 388 6.36 36.60 12.26
N ASN A 389 5.14 36.85 11.77
CA ASN A 389 4.77 37.95 10.87
C ASN A 389 5.36 37.94 9.44
N HIS A 390 6.03 36.87 8.99
CA HIS A 390 6.50 36.74 7.62
C HIS A 390 5.32 36.62 6.63
N PRO A 391 5.31 37.33 5.49
CA PRO A 391 4.24 37.20 4.50
C PRO A 391 4.32 35.87 3.76
N VAL A 392 3.25 35.08 3.83
CA VAL A 392 3.08 33.83 3.06
C VAL A 392 1.90 33.91 2.08
N SER A 393 1.37 35.11 1.88
CA SER A 393 0.33 35.43 0.92
C SER A 393 0.43 36.90 0.51
N GLY A 394 -0.15 37.26 -0.64
CA GLY A 394 -0.38 38.64 -1.07
C GLY A 394 0.84 39.46 -1.51
N MET A 395 2.05 39.07 -1.13
CA MET A 395 3.30 39.72 -1.57
C MET A 395 3.83 39.11 -2.87
N PRO A 396 4.51 39.87 -3.74
CA PRO A 396 5.12 39.31 -4.96
C PRO A 396 6.13 38.20 -4.66
N ASP A 397 6.09 37.11 -5.44
CA ASP A 397 7.01 35.98 -5.33
C ASP A 397 8.32 36.26 -6.07
N PRO A 398 9.46 36.45 -5.36
CA PRO A 398 10.75 36.70 -6.00
C PRO A 398 11.22 35.53 -6.86
N SER A 399 10.72 34.32 -6.59
CA SER A 399 11.06 33.12 -7.34
C SER A 399 10.16 32.87 -8.55
N LYS A 400 9.04 33.58 -8.66
CA LYS A 400 8.07 33.45 -9.75
C LYS A 400 7.46 34.82 -10.11
N PRO A 401 8.10 35.58 -11.02
CA PRO A 401 7.61 36.89 -11.45
C PRO A 401 6.14 36.86 -11.88
N GLY A 402 5.36 37.85 -11.43
CA GLY A 402 3.93 37.99 -11.75
C GLY A 402 3.00 37.12 -10.89
N SER A 403 3.51 36.32 -9.95
CA SER A 403 2.72 35.58 -8.96
C SER A 403 2.91 36.13 -7.56
N ALA A 404 1.91 35.97 -6.70
CA ALA A 404 2.07 36.21 -5.27
C ALA A 404 2.66 34.98 -4.57
N ILE A 405 3.46 35.22 -3.52
CA ILE A 405 3.98 34.18 -2.62
C ILE A 405 2.81 33.38 -2.07
N ASN A 406 2.99 32.06 -2.01
CA ASN A 406 2.08 31.12 -1.39
C ASN A 406 2.87 29.92 -0.84
N CYS A 407 2.19 28.92 -0.29
CA CYS A 407 2.84 27.74 0.30
C CYS A 407 3.78 27.01 -0.69
N ILE A 408 3.40 26.92 -1.98
CA ILE A 408 4.19 26.19 -2.99
C ILE A 408 5.38 26.99 -3.52
N SER A 409 5.56 28.25 -3.13
CA SER A 409 6.79 29.01 -3.39
C SER A 409 8.00 28.39 -2.68
N CYS A 410 7.77 27.79 -1.51
CA CYS A 410 8.81 27.19 -0.67
C CYS A 410 8.70 25.65 -0.61
N HIS A 411 7.47 25.13 -0.66
CA HIS A 411 7.16 23.72 -0.49
C HIS A 411 6.82 23.02 -1.80
N ASP A 412 7.22 21.77 -1.91
CA ASP A 412 6.69 20.83 -2.88
C ASP A 412 5.42 20.19 -2.29
N PRO A 413 4.27 20.25 -2.96
CA PRO A 413 3.03 19.69 -2.42
C PRO A 413 2.98 18.16 -2.47
N HIS A 414 3.89 17.51 -3.21
CA HIS A 414 3.85 16.07 -3.44
C HIS A 414 5.00 15.35 -2.77
N ALA A 415 6.25 15.73 -3.05
CA ALA A 415 7.39 14.96 -2.58
C ALA A 415 8.69 15.76 -2.48
N SER A 416 9.60 15.31 -1.63
CA SER A 416 10.91 15.93 -1.44
C SER A 416 11.97 14.90 -1.08
N ASP A 417 13.18 15.08 -1.59
CA ASP A 417 14.35 14.29 -1.18
C ASP A 417 15.00 14.82 0.10
N PHE A 418 14.66 16.05 0.49
CA PHE A 418 15.50 16.83 1.39
C PHE A 418 14.98 16.78 2.82
N THR A 419 13.67 16.95 3.01
CA THR A 419 13.09 17.03 4.36
C THR A 419 11.67 16.49 4.37
N LYS A 420 11.24 15.97 5.53
CA LYS A 420 9.83 15.68 5.83
C LYS A 420 8.92 16.92 5.81
N ARG A 421 9.49 18.13 5.75
CA ARG A 421 8.76 19.40 5.64
C ARG A 421 8.53 19.83 4.18
N MET A 422 8.83 18.93 3.23
CA MET A 422 8.60 19.10 1.80
C MET A 422 9.23 20.36 1.19
N PHE A 423 10.41 20.78 1.64
CA PHE A 423 11.11 21.88 0.95
C PHE A 423 11.52 21.48 -0.47
N ARG A 424 11.46 22.43 -1.40
CA ARG A 424 11.91 22.24 -2.80
C ARG A 424 13.43 22.15 -2.97
N MET A 425 14.23 22.34 -1.91
CA MET A 425 15.69 22.54 -2.02
C MET A 425 16.50 21.83 -0.92
N LYS A 426 17.75 21.47 -1.26
CA LYS A 426 18.66 20.59 -0.49
C LYS A 426 19.09 21.07 0.89
N GLN A 427 19.11 22.38 1.15
CA GLN A 427 19.83 22.96 2.29
C GLN A 427 18.94 23.57 3.40
N GLY A 428 17.66 23.19 3.47
CA GLY A 428 16.76 23.60 4.56
C GLY A 428 16.37 25.09 4.55
N GLN A 429 15.71 25.54 5.63
CA GLN A 429 15.08 26.88 5.73
C GLN A 429 16.00 28.04 5.33
N LYS A 430 17.30 27.99 5.69
CA LYS A 430 18.24 29.10 5.46
C LYS A 430 18.43 29.44 3.98
N VAL A 431 18.48 28.43 3.11
CA VAL A 431 18.68 28.65 1.66
C VAL A 431 17.41 29.15 0.99
N VAL A 432 16.24 28.70 1.45
CA VAL A 432 14.96 29.25 1.00
C VAL A 432 14.86 30.73 1.34
N CYS A 433 15.20 31.12 2.57
CA CYS A 433 15.22 32.54 2.97
C CYS A 433 16.21 33.36 2.12
N LEU A 434 17.42 32.83 1.87
CA LEU A 434 18.43 33.52 1.06
C LEU A 434 18.03 33.67 -0.41
N LYS A 435 17.18 32.81 -0.97
CA LYS A 435 16.70 32.96 -2.35
C LYS A 435 15.83 34.22 -2.53
N CYS A 436 15.11 34.62 -1.47
CA CYS A 436 14.21 35.77 -1.51
C CYS A 436 14.78 37.02 -0.82
N HIS A 437 15.70 36.84 0.14
CA HIS A 437 16.28 37.93 0.94
C HIS A 437 17.80 38.07 0.79
N GLY A 438 18.45 37.19 0.04
CA GLY A 438 19.85 37.35 -0.33
C GLY A 438 20.01 38.59 -1.20
N LYS A 439 21.12 39.31 -1.04
CA LYS A 439 21.46 40.41 -1.94
C LYS A 439 21.55 39.84 -3.36
N GLN A 440 20.72 40.36 -4.27
CA GLN A 440 20.87 40.16 -5.71
C GLN A 440 22.17 40.81 -6.19
#